data_AF-A0A239CT96-F1
#
_entry.id   AF-A0A239CT96-F1
#
_cell.length_a   1.000
_cell.length_b   1.000
_cell.length_c   1.000
_cell.angle_alpha   90.00
_cell.angle_beta   90.00
_cell.angle_gamma   90.00
#
_symmetry.space_group_name_H-M   'P 1'
#
loop_
_entity.id
_entity.type
_entity.pdbx_description
1 polymer ?
#
loop_
_entity_poly.entity_id
_entity_poly.type
_entity_poly.pdbx_seq_one_letter_code
_entity_poly.pdbx_strand_id
1 'polypeptide(L)' 'MLKVKFEMEKETKNTVRFAEVEEEGYAKVGTIYIPKSTLAQNGIDKEKGFTMEIKAVK' A
#
# COMPACT_ATOMS: atom_id res chain seq x y z
N MET A 1 -14.25 10.16 0.71
CA MET A 1 -12.82 9.93 0.43
C MET A 1 -12.33 8.99 1.52
N LEU A 2 -11.88 7.80 1.16
CA LEU A 2 -11.41 6.81 2.13
C LEU A 2 -9.88 6.86 2.19
N LYS A 3 -9.31 6.84 3.40
CA LYS A 3 -7.86 6.74 3.63
C LYS A 3 -7.54 5.40 4.25
N VAL A 4 -6.48 4.76 3.75
CA VAL A 4 -6.04 3.44 4.20
C VAL A 4 -4.53 3.43 4.34
N LYS A 5 -4.03 2.93 5.48
CA LYS A 5 -2.58 2.82 5.75
C LYS A 5 -2.10 1.43 5.34
N PHE A 6 -0.90 1.39 4.77
CA PHE A 6 -0.23 0.18 4.33
C PHE A 6 1.18 0.09 4.92
N GLU A 7 1.58 -1.10 5.33
CA GLU A 7 2.93 -1.44 5.78
C GLU A 7 3.48 -2.57 4.92
N MET A 8 4.81 -2.61 4.74
CA MET A 8 5.44 -3.65 3.92
C MET A 8 5.24 -5.02 4.58
N GLU A 9 4.72 -5.97 3.82
CA GLU A 9 4.54 -7.35 4.27
C GLU A 9 5.70 -8.23 3.80
N LYS A 10 5.99 -8.20 2.49
CA LYS A 10 7.08 -8.98 1.89
C LYS A 10 7.51 -8.42 0.55
N GLU A 11 8.74 -8.75 0.17
CA GLU A 11 9.31 -8.38 -1.13
C GLU A 11 9.48 -9.61 -2.02
N THR A 12 9.22 -9.44 -3.32
CA THR A 12 9.48 -10.45 -4.36
C THR A 12 10.57 -9.94 -5.31
N LYS A 13 10.81 -10.65 -6.42
CA LYS A 13 11.79 -10.22 -7.43
C LYS A 13 11.55 -8.79 -7.91
N ASN A 14 10.31 -8.46 -8.29
CA ASN A 14 9.98 -7.20 -8.99
C ASN A 14 8.93 -6.34 -8.27
N THR A 15 8.29 -6.85 -7.22
CA THR A 15 7.22 -6.14 -6.51
C THR A 15 7.45 -6.19 -5.00
N VAL A 16 6.87 -5.23 -4.30
CA VAL A 16 6.70 -5.25 -2.84
C VAL A 16 5.21 -5.43 -2.57
N ARG A 17 4.87 -6.39 -1.72
CA ARG A 17 3.52 -6.60 -1.19
C ARG A 17 3.39 -5.80 0.09
N PHE A 18 2.36 -4.99 0.17
CA PHE A 18 1.98 -4.25 1.36
C PHE A 18 0.65 -4.79 1.89
N ALA A 19 0.57 -4.92 3.22
CA ALA A 19 -0.66 -5.25 3.92
C ALA A 19 -1.29 -3.98 4.49
N GLU A 20 -2.60 -3.89 4.41
CA GLU A 20 -3.35 -2.84 5.09
C GLU A 20 -3.19 -2.98 6.59
N VAL A 21 -3.01 -1.86 7.28
CA VAL A 21 -3.11 -1.79 8.72
C VAL A 21 -4.59 -1.77 9.07
N GLU A 22 -5.10 -2.87 9.63
CA GLU A 22 -6.50 -3.01 9.99
C GLU A 22 -6.91 -2.00 11.07
N GLU A 23 -7.99 -1.28 10.81
CA GLU A 23 -8.68 -0.44 11.78
C GLU A 23 -10.06 -1.05 12.03
N GLU A 24 -10.46 -1.20 13.29
CA GLU A 24 -11.77 -1.76 13.68
C GLU A 24 -12.00 -3.24 13.30
N GLY A 25 -10.92 -4.00 13.09
CA GLY A 25 -10.95 -5.46 12.95
C GLY A 25 -11.38 -5.98 11.57
N TYR A 26 -11.38 -5.12 10.55
CA TYR A 26 -11.53 -5.54 9.16
C TYR A 26 -10.69 -4.69 8.21
N ALA A 27 -10.16 -5.30 7.15
CA ALA A 27 -9.45 -4.61 6.08
C ALA A 27 -10.44 -4.03 5.05
N LYS A 28 -10.23 -2.79 4.62
CA LYS A 28 -11.04 -2.09 3.62
C LYS A 28 -10.58 -2.42 2.18
N VAL A 29 -9.34 -2.83 2.01
CA VAL A 29 -8.65 -3.18 0.75
C VAL A 29 -7.92 -4.53 0.86
N GLY A 30 -7.24 -4.80 1.99
CA GLY A 30 -6.50 -6.04 2.23
C GLY A 30 -5.01 -5.92 1.87
N THR A 31 -4.63 -6.18 0.61
CA THR A 31 -3.21 -6.13 0.20
C THR A 31 -3.01 -5.48 -1.16
N ILE A 32 -1.86 -4.81 -1.34
CA ILE A 32 -1.48 -4.17 -2.60
C ILE A 32 -0.08 -4.62 -3.00
N TYR A 33 0.09 -4.90 -4.30
CA TYR A 33 1.39 -5.18 -4.90
C TYR A 33 1.85 -3.98 -5.70
N ILE A 34 2.99 -3.39 -5.34
CA ILE A 34 3.56 -2.25 -6.06
C ILE A 34 4.90 -2.67 -6.68
N PRO A 35 5.12 -2.42 -7.98
CA PRO A 35 6.44 -2.63 -8.60
C PRO A 35 7.53 -1.81 -7.93
N LYS A 36 8.73 -2.40 -7.78
CA LYS A 36 9.89 -1.70 -7.19
C LYS A 36 10.27 -0.44 -7.96
N SER A 37 10.12 -0.48 -9.29
CA SER A 37 10.34 0.68 -10.15
C SER A 37 9.39 1.83 -9.82
N THR A 38 8.11 1.54 -9.57
CA THR A 38 7.12 2.54 -9.17
C THR A 38 7.46 3.16 -7.82
N LEU A 39 7.86 2.35 -6.83
CA LEU A 39 8.28 2.86 -5.52
C LEU A 39 9.49 3.81 -5.65
N ALA A 40 10.51 3.39 -6.40
CA ALA A 40 11.72 4.17 -6.62
C ALA A 40 11.44 5.49 -7.35
N GLN A 41 10.63 5.46 -8.42
CA GLN A 41 10.28 6.65 -9.19
C GLN A 41 9.51 7.70 -8.39
N ASN A 42 8.79 7.27 -7.34
CA ASN A 42 7.96 8.14 -6.52
C ASN A 42 8.57 8.42 -5.13
N GLY A 43 9.80 7.97 -4.86
CA GLY A 43 10.46 8.17 -3.57
C GLY A 43 9.73 7.51 -2.40
N ILE A 44 8.95 6.46 -2.65
CA ILE A 44 8.19 5.75 -1.61
C ILE A 44 9.14 4.78 -0.91
N ASP A 45 9.41 5.07 0.36
CA ASP A 45 10.18 4.21 1.25
C ASP A 45 9.31 3.02 1.70
N LYS A 46 9.58 1.84 1.13
CA LYS A 46 8.84 0.61 1.43
C LYS A 46 8.86 0.27 2.93
N GLU A 47 9.92 0.62 3.65
CA GLU A 47 10.06 0.29 5.08
C GLU A 47 9.20 1.21 5.97
N LYS A 48 8.77 2.37 5.46
CA LYS A 48 7.89 3.30 6.18
C LYS A 48 6.41 3.11 5.85
N GLY A 49 6.10 2.32 4.82
CA GLY A 49 4.75 2.17 4.32
C GLY A 49 4.22 3.44 3.64
N PHE A 50 2.92 3.49 3.42
CA PHE A 50 2.26 4.65 2.80
C PHE A 50 0.77 4.73 3.17
N THR A 51 0.15 5.87 2.86
CA THR A 51 -1.31 6.04 2.92
C THR A 51 -1.87 6.15 1.51
N MET A 52 -2.96 5.44 1.22
CA MET A 52 -3.68 5.52 -0.04
C MET A 52 -5.00 6.28 0.14
N GLU A 53 -5.32 7.20 -0.77
CA GLU A 53 -6.63 7.84 -0.85
C GLU A 53 -7.48 7.22 -1.95
N ILE A 54 -8.64 6.68 -1.60
CA ILE A 54 -9.62 6.12 -2.55
C ILE A 54 -10.76 7.13 -2.75
N LYS A 55 -11.02 7.47 -4.01
CA LYS A 55 -12.07 8.40 -4.45
C LYS A 55 -12.90 7.72 -5.53
N ALA A 56 -14.23 7.82 -5.43
CA ALA A 56 -15.12 7.35 -6.47
C ALA A 56 -15.00 8.27 -7.70
N VAL A 57 -14.89 7.69 -8.89
CA VAL A 57 -15.03 8.41 -10.15
C VAL A 57 -16.52 8.61 -10.40
N LYS A 58 -16.90 9.82 -10.80
CA LYS A 58 -18.28 10.17 -11.18
C LYS A 58 -18.46 10.08 -12.68
#